data_AF-A0AAU5JHY8-F1
#
_entry.id   AF-A0AAU5JHY8-F1
#
_cell.length_a   1.000
_cell.length_b   1.000
_cell.length_c   1.000
_cell.angle_alpha   90.00
_cell.angle_beta   90.00
_cell.angle_gamma   90.00
#
_symmetry.space_group_name_H-M   'P 1'
#
loop_
_entity.id
_entity.type
_entity.pdbx_description
1 polymer ?
#
loop_
_entity_poly.entity_id
_entity_poly.type
_entity_poly.pdbx_seq_one_letter_code
_entity_poly.pdbx_strand_id
1 'polypeptide(L)'
;MTKPRLTFEEHDEFGGRLAAVREELRILSLHLSNAYPRSGPESVPAKKIEEARRTLGEALDSLETCLYDEHPRQASTDVYSRGRR
;
A
#
# COMPACT_ATOMS: atom_id res chain seq x y z
N MET A 1 -10.63 8.53 -26.55
CA MET A 1 -11.61 8.15 -25.50
C MET A 1 -10.88 8.14 -24.17
N THR A 2 -11.30 8.96 -23.21
CA THR A 2 -10.76 8.94 -21.85
C THR A 2 -11.37 7.76 -21.11
N LYS A 3 -10.57 6.94 -20.44
CA LYS A 3 -11.09 5.86 -19.59
C LYS A 3 -11.91 6.48 -18.44
N PRO A 4 -13.02 5.86 -18.01
CA PRO A 4 -13.72 6.31 -16.81
C PRO A 4 -12.76 6.26 -15.61
N ARG A 5 -12.89 7.25 -14.73
CA ARG A 5 -12.21 7.29 -13.43
C ARG A 5 -12.89 6.32 -12.45
N LEU A 6 -12.22 6.02 -11.33
CA LEU A 6 -12.81 5.14 -10.32
C LEU A 6 -14.00 5.83 -9.66
N THR A 7 -15.00 5.06 -9.24
CA THR A 7 -16.02 5.57 -8.30
C THR A 7 -15.43 5.67 -6.89
N PHE A 8 -16.11 6.39 -6.01
CA PHE A 8 -15.71 6.47 -4.60
C PHE A 8 -15.69 5.08 -3.93
N GLU A 9 -16.67 4.24 -4.24
CA GLU A 9 -16.77 2.87 -3.72
C GLU A 9 -15.62 1.99 -4.23
N GLU A 10 -15.23 2.16 -5.49
CA GLU A 10 -14.05 1.49 -6.03
C GLU A 10 -12.78 1.96 -5.30
N HIS A 11 -12.64 3.27 -5.02
CA HIS A 11 -11.52 3.77 -4.22
C HIS A 11 -11.45 3.14 -2.82
N ASP A 12 -12.58 3.01 -2.11
CA ASP A 12 -12.62 2.36 -0.78
C ASP A 12 -12.30 0.87 -0.86
N GLU A 13 -12.80 0.15 -1.87
CA GLU A 13 -12.44 -1.25 -2.09
C GLU A 13 -10.93 -1.41 -2.34
N PHE A 14 -10.37 -0.60 -3.24
CA PHE A 14 -8.93 -0.60 -3.51
C PHE A 14 -8.13 -0.25 -2.26
N GLY A 15 -8.55 0.76 -1.49
CA GLY A 15 -7.90 1.16 -0.24
C GLY A 15 -7.83 0.01 0.76
N GLY A 16 -8.95 -0.68 0.99
CA GLY A 16 -9.01 -1.84 1.89
C GLY A 16 -8.13 -3.01 1.42
N ARG A 17 -8.18 -3.35 0.12
CA ARG A 17 -7.39 -4.46 -0.44
C ARG A 17 -5.89 -4.21 -0.37
N LEU A 18 -5.45 -3.01 -0.76
CA LEU A 18 -4.04 -2.65 -0.74
C LEU A 18 -3.50 -2.48 0.69
N ALA A 19 -4.33 -2.00 1.63
CA ALA A 19 -3.98 -1.97 3.04
C ALA A 19 -3.71 -3.39 3.60
N ALA A 20 -4.57 -4.36 3.29
CA ALA A 20 -4.40 -5.75 3.71
C ALA A 20 -3.09 -6.36 3.16
N VAL A 21 -2.80 -6.15 1.88
CA VAL A 21 -1.55 -6.63 1.26
C VAL A 21 -0.32 -5.98 1.92
N ARG A 22 -0.36 -4.68 2.21
CA ARG A 22 0.76 -3.99 2.87
C ARG A 22 1.03 -4.55 4.27
N GLU A 23 -0.02 -4.87 5.01
CA GLU A 23 0.10 -5.47 6.34
C GLU A 23 0.69 -6.89 6.26
N GLU A 24 0.26 -7.70 5.30
CA GLU A 24 0.85 -9.02 5.07
C GLU A 24 2.34 -8.93 4.74
N LEU A 25 2.75 -8.00 3.87
CA LEU A 25 4.16 -7.74 3.57
C LEU A 25 4.95 -7.31 4.82
N ARG A 26 4.35 -6.52 5.72
CA ARG A 26 4.97 -6.14 7.00
C ARG A 26 5.24 -7.36 7.88
N ILE A 27 4.25 -8.24 8.02
CA ILE A 27 4.34 -9.47 8.82
C ILE A 27 5.42 -10.39 8.23
N LEU A 28 5.42 -10.60 6.92
CA LEU A 28 6.41 -11.44 6.23
C LEU A 28 7.83 -10.89 6.38
N SER A 29 8.02 -9.58 6.21
CA SER A 29 9.33 -8.93 6.38
C SER A 29 9.85 -9.08 7.81
N LEU A 30 8.97 -8.97 8.81
CA LEU A 30 9.32 -9.20 10.22
C LEU A 30 9.73 -10.65 10.49
N HIS A 31 8.95 -11.62 9.99
CA HIS A 31 9.29 -13.04 10.12
C HIS A 31 10.66 -13.36 9.49
N LEU A 32 10.93 -12.87 8.28
CA LEU A 32 12.22 -13.09 7.63
C LEU A 32 13.37 -12.40 8.37
N SER A 33 13.15 -11.19 8.89
CA SER A 33 14.15 -10.46 9.66
C SER A 33 14.47 -11.10 11.01
N ASN A 34 13.58 -11.95 11.53
CA ASN A 34 13.80 -12.75 12.74
C ASN A 34 14.44 -14.11 12.41
N ALA A 35 14.17 -14.68 11.22
CA ALA A 35 14.69 -15.98 10.81
C ALA A 35 16.11 -15.91 10.22
N TYR A 36 16.46 -14.82 9.55
CA TYR A 36 17.71 -14.66 8.83
C TYR A 36 18.52 -13.44 9.30
N PRO A 37 19.85 -13.43 9.12
CA PRO A 37 20.68 -12.27 9.39
C PRO A 37 20.23 -11.03 8.59
N ARG A 38 20.38 -9.84 9.20
CA ARG A 38 20.02 -8.55 8.56
C ARG A 38 21.00 -8.10 7.47
N SER A 39 22.11 -8.82 7.30
CA SER A 39 23.17 -8.55 6.32
C SER A 39 23.55 -9.82 5.55
N GLY A 40 24.19 -9.65 4.39
CA GLY A 40 24.60 -10.75 3.53
C GLY A 40 23.47 -11.29 2.63
N PRO A 41 23.74 -12.37 1.87
CA PRO A 41 22.81 -12.89 0.87
C PRO A 41 21.45 -13.31 1.46
N GLU A 42 21.43 -13.86 2.68
CA GLU A 42 20.20 -14.31 3.35
C GLU A 42 19.29 -13.14 3.76
N SER A 43 19.80 -11.91 3.83
CA SER A 43 18.99 -10.71 4.10
C SER A 43 18.16 -10.23 2.91
N VAL A 44 18.47 -10.71 1.69
CA VAL A 44 17.90 -10.20 0.44
C VAL A 44 16.37 -10.39 0.37
N PRO A 45 15.79 -11.55 0.75
CA PRO A 45 14.33 -11.72 0.74
C PRO A 45 13.59 -10.70 1.61
N ALA A 46 14.04 -10.48 2.86
CA ALA A 46 13.42 -9.51 3.77
C ALA A 46 13.46 -8.09 3.20
N LYS A 47 14.60 -7.70 2.61
CA LYS A 47 14.78 -6.39 1.95
C LYS A 47 13.82 -6.20 0.78
N LYS A 48 13.67 -7.21 -0.08
CA LYS A 48 12.75 -7.13 -1.23
C LYS A 48 11.28 -7.02 -0.81
N ILE A 49 10.87 -7.74 0.25
CA ILE A 49 9.51 -7.62 0.79
C ILE A 49 9.29 -6.22 1.39
N GLU A 50 10.27 -5.69 2.12
CA GLU A 50 10.20 -4.33 2.66
C GLU A 50 10.16 -3.26 1.54
N GLU A 51 10.92 -3.44 0.46
CA GLU A 51 10.86 -2.59 -0.74
C GLU A 51 9.46 -2.62 -1.37
N ALA A 52 8.89 -3.82 -1.59
CA ALA A 52 7.53 -3.96 -2.11
C ALA A 52 6.49 -3.27 -1.21
N ARG A 53 6.64 -3.39 0.12
CA ARG A 53 5.78 -2.72 1.10
C ARG A 53 5.85 -1.19 0.98
N ARG A 54 7.03 -0.64 0.72
CA ARG A 54 7.24 0.81 0.53
C ARG A 54 6.64 1.30 -0.77
N THR A 55 6.90 0.62 -1.88
CA THR A 55 6.31 0.94 -3.19
C THR A 55 4.78 0.89 -3.14
N LEU A 56 4.20 -0.06 -2.41
CA LEU A 56 2.76 -0.11 -2.19
C LEU A 56 2.25 1.10 -1.38
N GLY A 57 3.03 1.60 -0.41
CA GLY A 57 2.76 2.85 0.30
C GLY A 57 2.70 4.06 -0.64
N GLU A 58 3.69 4.19 -1.53
CA GLU A 58 3.74 5.27 -2.53
C GLU A 58 2.54 5.21 -3.50
N ALA A 59 2.11 4.00 -3.87
CA ALA A 59 0.91 3.80 -4.68
C ALA A 59 -0.37 4.24 -3.94
N LEU A 60 -0.48 3.95 -2.64
CA LEU A 60 -1.59 4.41 -1.80
C LEU A 60 -1.65 5.95 -1.72
N ASP A 61 -0.50 6.61 -1.56
CA ASP A 61 -0.41 8.07 -1.54
C ASP A 61 -0.81 8.70 -2.88
N SER A 62 -0.39 8.07 -3.98
CA SER A 62 -0.76 8.50 -5.33
C SER A 62 -2.26 8.33 -5.59
N LEU A 63 -2.86 7.22 -5.15
CA LEU A 63 -4.30 6.98 -5.27
C LEU A 63 -5.13 7.92 -4.39
N GLU A 64 -4.62 8.30 -3.22
CA GLU A 64 -5.25 9.33 -2.39
C GLU A 64 -5.30 10.66 -3.11
N THR A 65 -4.21 11.06 -3.77
CA THR A 65 -4.19 12.28 -4.59
C THR A 65 -5.25 12.21 -5.70
N CYS A 66 -5.35 11.08 -6.41
CA CYS A 66 -6.40 10.86 -7.41
C CYS A 66 -7.81 10.97 -6.81
N LEU A 67 -8.06 10.41 -5.61
CA LEU A 67 -9.35 10.49 -4.94
C LEU A 67 -9.74 11.95 -4.64
N TYR A 68 -8.80 12.78 -4.17
CA TYR A 68 -9.06 14.20 -3.92
C TYR A 68 -9.37 14.98 -5.21
N ASP A 69 -8.71 14.63 -6.32
CA ASP A 69 -8.97 15.24 -7.63
C ASP A 69 -10.31 14.80 -8.23
N GLU A 70 -10.65 13.51 -8.09
CA GLU A 70 -11.82 12.89 -8.74
C GLU A 70 -13.11 13.10 -7.93
N HIS A 71 -13.03 13.07 -6.60
CA HIS A 71 -14.19 13.12 -5.69
C HIS A 71 -13.99 14.11 -4.52
N PRO A 72 -13.71 15.40 -4.76
CA PRO A 72 -13.30 16.35 -3.70
C PRO A 72 -14.32 16.55 -2.57
N ARG A 73 -15.61 16.26 -2.80
CA ARG A 73 -16.66 16.36 -1.77
C ARG A 73 -16.82 15.12 -0.89
N GLN A 74 -16.29 13.98 -1.34
CA GLN A 74 -16.36 12.69 -0.64
C GLN A 74 -14.99 12.22 -0.15
N ALA A 75 -13.91 12.76 -0.74
CA ALA A 75 -12.55 12.45 -0.35
C ALA A 75 -12.32 12.68 1.14
N SER A 76 -11.73 11.67 1.77
CA SER A 76 -11.26 11.70 3.14
C SER A 76 -9.89 11.03 3.19
N THR A 77 -9.05 11.48 4.11
CA THR A 77 -7.78 10.79 4.39
C THR A 77 -7.97 9.33 4.80
N ASP A 78 -9.16 8.94 5.27
CA ASP A 78 -9.42 7.60 5.79
C ASP A 78 -9.46 6.49 4.74
N VAL A 79 -9.70 6.81 3.46
CA VAL A 79 -9.84 5.80 2.40
C VAL A 79 -8.53 5.06 2.17
N TYR A 80 -7.43 5.79 2.00
CA TYR A 80 -6.10 5.21 1.78
C TYR A 80 -5.19 5.28 3.00
N SER A 81 -5.46 6.10 4.03
CA SER A 81 -4.64 6.12 5.25
C SER A 81 -4.74 4.86 6.10
N ARG A 82 -5.79 4.04 5.94
CA ARG A 82 -5.88 2.72 6.59
C ARG A 82 -4.70 1.82 6.21
N GLY A 83 -4.21 1.94 4.98
CA GLY A 83 -3.01 1.24 4.53
C GLY A 83 -1.71 1.86 5.04
N ARG A 84 -1.73 3.03 5.68
CA ARG A 84 -0.52 3.69 6.22
C ARG A 84 -0.26 3.36 7.69
N ARG A 85 -1.32 3.16 8.48
CA ARG A 85 -1.23 2.71 9.88
C ARG A 85 -0.58 1.33 9.97
#